data_AF-A0A843YU06-F1
#
_entry.id   AF-A0A843YU06-F1
#
_cell.length_a   1.000
_cell.length_b   1.000
_cell.length_c   1.000
_cell.angle_alpha   90.00
_cell.angle_beta   90.00
_cell.angle_gamma   90.00
#
_symmetry.space_group_name_H-M   'P 1'
#
loop_
_entity.id
_entity.type
_entity.pdbx_description
1 polymer ?
#
loop_
_entity_poly.entity_id
_entity_poly.type
_entity_poly.pdbx_seq_one_letter_code
_entity_poly.pdbx_strand_id
1 'polypeptide(L)'
;MRSAIPDRHSLHSYLLCVNRHCSFNCHPLDSAHHPVGGEIADAPLHRQTLLFRYGVAACCGCRRWILSYAAIDFQLKDMSMNCSRFIGVVFGIVCSFIIGITSAWADENNWVESWAAAPDQAGKPLQALTVREVVRTSMGGAKVRIRFSNLYGTGPVSIAAAHVALHASGSAIQPGTDHPLTFGGSPVLTMNKGESVLSDPVNMSVAPLQELAISLYIKTDTGPSTIHGVAMASTYIKNDVDATAAINLDATKTVTSWYFLSDVEVAGNDHSGSIVAVGSSIEDGVGSTMDANRRWPDLLASRLQSGVDNAGLASIGVANSGIAGNRLLRDADDPFRGYSVLHRLDRDVLDKPGVRWVILDIGINDIGASTVLGKADAQASARQIIDGMKELIARAHAKNINVIGATLTPCAGVDFGSGKHSYYSVAGETKRKTINYWIRNAHAFDGVVDFDKILRDPKRLDHINPTFDSGDHLHPNDAGYKAMADAVDLRLFGYKPIVR
;
A
#
# COMPACT_ATOMS: atom_id res chain seq x y z
N MET A 1 -67.59 -1.77 -13.07
CA MET A 1 -68.05 -0.65 -13.94
C MET A 1 -67.06 0.48 -13.76
N ARG A 2 -66.49 1.06 -14.84
CA ARG A 2 -66.78 2.43 -15.36
C ARG A 2 -66.99 3.49 -14.26
N SER A 3 -66.37 4.67 -14.26
CA SER A 3 -65.32 5.34 -15.09
C SER A 3 -64.96 6.68 -14.37
N ALA A 4 -64.02 7.55 -14.76
CA ALA A 4 -63.32 7.78 -16.04
C ALA A 4 -61.96 8.50 -15.86
N ILE A 5 -61.17 8.55 -16.93
CA ILE A 5 -60.14 9.58 -17.22
C ILE A 5 -60.52 10.17 -18.59
N PRO A 6 -60.56 11.50 -18.73
CA PRO A 6 -59.84 12.20 -19.82
C PRO A 6 -58.97 13.36 -19.27
N ASP A 7 -58.03 13.95 -20.01
CA ASP A 7 -57.60 13.65 -21.38
C ASP A 7 -56.11 14.01 -21.64
N ARG A 8 -55.61 13.71 -22.85
CA ARG A 8 -54.31 14.16 -23.37
C ARG A 8 -54.44 15.44 -24.20
N HIS A 9 -53.35 16.20 -24.32
CA HIS A 9 -52.98 16.86 -25.58
C HIS A 9 -51.45 16.90 -25.74
N SER A 10 -50.97 17.28 -26.93
CA SER A 10 -49.65 16.87 -27.44
C SER A 10 -48.97 17.91 -28.34
N LEU A 11 -47.68 17.67 -28.63
CA LEU A 11 -46.87 18.22 -29.72
C LEU A 11 -46.63 19.75 -29.73
N HIS A 12 -45.38 20.15 -29.48
CA HIS A 12 -44.47 20.45 -30.60
C HIS A 12 -42.99 20.49 -30.21
N SER A 13 -42.12 20.22 -31.19
CA SER A 13 -40.67 20.34 -31.08
C SER A 13 -40.20 21.66 -31.70
N TYR A 14 -39.15 22.28 -31.14
CA TYR A 14 -38.31 23.23 -31.89
C TYR A 14 -36.84 23.09 -31.49
N LEU A 15 -35.97 22.80 -32.47
CA LEU A 15 -34.57 23.18 -32.42
C LEU A 15 -34.46 24.69 -32.68
N LEU A 16 -33.46 25.35 -32.11
CA LEU A 16 -32.81 26.48 -32.77
C LEU A 16 -31.39 26.69 -32.22
N CYS A 17 -30.40 26.54 -33.10
CA CYS A 17 -29.04 27.02 -32.83
C CYS A 17 -28.94 28.50 -33.19
N VAL A 18 -28.29 29.30 -32.35
CA VAL A 18 -27.71 30.59 -32.77
C VAL A 18 -26.30 30.72 -32.19
N ASN A 19 -25.32 30.83 -33.08
CA ASN A 19 -23.97 31.32 -32.76
C ASN A 19 -23.94 32.84 -32.89
N ARG A 20 -23.28 33.57 -31.97
CA ARG A 20 -22.10 34.42 -32.29
C ARG A 20 -21.59 35.30 -31.14
N HIS A 21 -20.26 35.32 -31.07
CA HIS A 21 -19.36 36.45 -30.79
C HIS A 21 -19.26 37.07 -29.38
N CYS A 22 -18.00 37.39 -29.08
CA CYS A 22 -17.52 38.05 -27.87
C CYS A 22 -17.55 39.58 -28.03
N SER A 23 -17.61 40.29 -26.90
CA SER A 23 -17.05 41.63 -26.76
C SER A 23 -16.22 41.68 -25.47
N PHE A 24 -15.00 42.21 -25.55
CA PHE A 24 -14.24 42.62 -24.36
C PHE A 24 -14.80 43.95 -23.83
N ASN A 25 -14.69 44.17 -22.52
CA ASN A 25 -14.18 45.44 -21.99
C ASN A 25 -13.80 45.30 -20.51
N CYS A 26 -12.67 45.91 -20.14
CA CYS A 26 -12.23 46.08 -18.76
C CYS A 26 -12.48 47.53 -18.35
N HIS A 27 -12.69 47.81 -17.05
CA HIS A 27 -12.45 49.13 -16.48
C HIS A 27 -11.97 49.01 -15.00
N PRO A 28 -11.08 49.91 -14.52
CA PRO A 28 -10.52 49.89 -13.17
C PRO A 28 -11.13 50.97 -12.25
N LEU A 29 -10.63 51.05 -11.01
CA LEU A 29 -10.44 52.21 -10.09
C LEU A 29 -9.72 51.61 -8.84
N ASP A 30 -8.53 52.04 -8.41
CA ASP A 30 -8.14 53.28 -7.68
C ASP A 30 -8.62 53.37 -6.21
N SER A 31 -7.90 53.98 -5.25
CA SER A 31 -6.44 54.26 -5.04
C SER A 31 -6.24 54.84 -3.60
N ALA A 32 -5.04 55.40 -3.29
CA ALA A 32 -4.67 56.15 -2.06
C ALA A 32 -4.46 55.35 -0.74
N HIS A 33 -3.51 55.67 0.18
CA HIS A 33 -2.46 56.70 0.18
C HIS A 33 -1.21 56.32 1.05
N HIS A 34 -0.12 57.09 0.89
CA HIS A 34 1.18 57.10 1.62
C HIS A 34 1.07 57.77 3.03
N PRO A 35 2.11 57.94 3.92
CA PRO A 35 3.59 58.07 3.72
C PRO A 35 4.49 57.36 4.82
N VAL A 36 5.83 57.47 4.99
CA VAL A 36 7.07 57.83 4.21
C VAL A 36 8.32 57.31 4.99
N GLY A 37 9.46 57.07 4.32
CA GLY A 37 10.82 57.01 4.92
C GLY A 37 11.55 55.66 4.79
N GLY A 38 12.86 55.57 4.50
CA GLY A 38 13.88 56.61 4.25
C GLY A 38 15.08 56.09 3.43
N GLU A 39 16.03 56.97 3.09
CA GLU A 39 17.06 56.81 2.04
C GLU A 39 18.25 55.90 2.39
N ILE A 40 18.83 55.23 1.37
CA ILE A 40 20.30 55.09 1.17
C ILE A 40 20.60 55.16 -0.34
N ALA A 41 21.62 55.94 -0.72
CA ALA A 41 22.32 55.91 -2.00
C ALA A 41 23.76 55.38 -1.78
N ASP A 42 24.58 55.00 -2.77
CA ASP A 42 24.52 55.23 -4.22
C ASP A 42 25.22 54.08 -5.00
N ALA A 43 25.23 54.13 -6.34
CA ALA A 43 25.89 53.18 -7.24
C ALA A 43 27.37 53.60 -7.53
N PRO A 44 28.20 53.03 -8.47
CA PRO A 44 27.81 52.22 -9.64
C PRO A 44 28.79 51.15 -10.24
N LEU A 45 28.31 50.55 -11.35
CA LEU A 45 29.00 50.07 -12.58
C LEU A 45 29.51 48.61 -12.78
N HIS A 46 28.97 48.02 -13.85
CA HIS A 46 29.45 46.91 -14.72
C HIS A 46 29.74 45.52 -14.11
N ARG A 47 29.10 44.43 -14.58
CA ARG A 47 28.99 44.00 -15.99
C ARG A 47 27.62 43.41 -16.37
N GLN A 48 27.36 43.29 -17.68
CA GLN A 48 26.18 42.63 -18.25
C GLN A 48 26.39 41.12 -18.41
N THR A 49 25.36 40.34 -18.08
CA THR A 49 25.22 38.93 -18.50
C THR A 49 23.75 38.67 -18.85
N LEU A 50 23.43 38.35 -20.11
CA LEU A 50 22.08 37.93 -20.49
C LEU A 50 21.83 36.48 -20.05
N LEU A 51 20.94 36.29 -19.07
CA LEU A 51 20.32 34.99 -18.80
C LEU A 51 18.95 34.93 -19.49
N PHE A 52 18.85 34.10 -20.53
CA PHE A 52 17.56 33.80 -21.18
C PHE A 52 16.67 33.00 -20.24
N ARG A 53 15.65 33.65 -19.67
CA ARG A 53 14.55 32.97 -18.97
C ARG A 53 13.60 32.36 -20.00
N TYR A 54 13.45 31.03 -19.99
CA TYR A 54 12.31 30.37 -20.64
C TYR A 54 11.05 30.59 -19.79
N GLY A 55 10.19 31.51 -20.22
CA GLY A 55 8.84 31.66 -19.65
C GLY A 55 7.87 30.68 -20.30
N VAL A 56 7.39 29.69 -19.54
CA VAL A 56 6.34 28.77 -20.00
C VAL A 56 4.97 29.39 -19.72
N ALA A 57 4.38 30.02 -20.74
CA ALA A 57 2.97 30.42 -20.72
C ALA A 57 2.10 29.26 -21.21
N ALA A 58 1.24 28.71 -20.33
CA ALA A 58 0.35 27.62 -20.69
C ALA A 58 -0.92 28.13 -21.37
N CYS A 59 -1.21 27.62 -22.57
CA CYS A 59 -2.52 27.74 -23.22
C CYS A 59 -2.88 26.40 -23.90
N CYS A 60 -4.11 25.93 -23.68
CA CYS A 60 -4.59 24.64 -24.18
C CYS A 60 -4.99 24.71 -25.66
N GLY A 61 -4.71 23.65 -26.43
CA GLY A 61 -5.26 23.50 -27.77
C GLY A 61 -4.48 22.54 -28.69
N CYS A 62 -5.04 21.35 -28.92
CA CYS A 62 -4.82 20.45 -30.06
C CYS A 62 -3.45 20.47 -30.79
N ARG A 63 -2.64 19.42 -30.62
CA ARG A 63 -1.62 19.02 -31.61
C ARG A 63 -1.82 17.60 -32.12
N ARG A 64 -2.40 17.50 -33.30
CA ARG A 64 -2.27 16.33 -34.20
C ARG A 64 -0.97 16.53 -34.98
N TRP A 65 0.03 15.69 -34.75
CA TRP A 65 1.34 15.86 -35.40
C TRP A 65 1.29 15.46 -36.87
N ILE A 66 1.62 16.42 -37.75
CA ILE A 66 1.97 16.18 -39.15
C ILE A 66 3.39 16.70 -39.31
N LEU A 67 4.30 15.84 -39.78
CA LEU A 67 5.66 16.24 -40.13
C LEU A 67 5.67 16.80 -41.55
N SER A 68 5.99 18.09 -41.67
CA SER A 68 6.27 18.74 -42.95
C SER A 68 7.73 19.19 -42.97
N TYR A 69 8.55 18.55 -43.81
CA TYR A 69 9.91 19.00 -44.06
C TYR A 69 9.90 20.29 -44.88
N ALA A 70 10.40 21.38 -44.31
CA ALA A 70 10.82 22.56 -45.07
C ALA A 70 12.27 22.36 -45.49
N ALA A 71 12.57 22.42 -46.79
CA ALA A 71 13.93 22.37 -47.29
C ALA A 71 14.65 23.70 -47.01
N ILE A 72 15.86 23.63 -46.46
CA ILE A 72 16.80 24.76 -46.43
C ILE A 72 17.92 24.41 -47.41
N ASP A 73 17.98 25.13 -48.51
CA ASP A 73 19.01 24.98 -49.53
C ASP A 73 20.26 25.75 -49.08
N PHE A 74 21.41 25.07 -49.00
CA PHE A 74 22.63 25.63 -48.43
C PHE A 74 23.81 25.38 -49.37
N GLN A 75 24.23 26.42 -50.09
CA GLN A 75 25.37 26.30 -51.00
C GLN A 75 26.69 26.12 -50.25
N LEU A 76 27.23 24.90 -50.31
CA LEU A 76 28.62 24.61 -50.04
C LEU A 76 29.35 24.38 -51.36
N LYS A 77 30.00 25.43 -51.85
CA LYS A 77 31.11 25.28 -52.80
C LYS A 77 32.37 24.86 -52.03
N ASP A 78 33.21 24.09 -52.73
CA ASP A 78 34.62 23.89 -52.45
C ASP A 78 35.00 23.40 -51.03
N MET A 79 34.79 22.10 -50.78
CA MET A 79 35.82 21.28 -50.13
C MET A 79 35.67 19.80 -50.50
N SER A 80 36.77 19.14 -50.85
CA SER A 80 36.78 17.78 -51.39
C SER A 80 37.17 16.71 -50.35
N MET A 81 36.59 15.52 -50.54
CA MET A 81 36.89 14.25 -49.85
C MET A 81 36.48 14.09 -48.36
N ASN A 82 36.33 12.82 -47.96
CA ASN A 82 36.28 12.29 -46.59
C ASN A 82 35.00 12.38 -45.72
N CYS A 83 33.88 12.97 -46.17
CA CYS A 83 32.61 12.93 -45.39
C CYS A 83 32.12 11.50 -45.06
N SER A 84 32.32 10.53 -45.98
CA SER A 84 31.78 9.16 -45.87
C SER A 84 32.31 8.36 -44.67
N ARG A 85 33.47 8.72 -44.09
CA ARG A 85 34.02 8.05 -42.91
C ARG A 85 33.60 8.72 -41.59
N PHE A 86 33.29 10.01 -41.59
CA PHE A 86 32.91 10.72 -40.36
C PHE A 86 31.47 10.40 -39.93
N ILE A 87 30.53 10.33 -40.88
CA ILE A 87 29.11 10.07 -40.59
C ILE A 87 28.93 8.68 -39.95
N GLY A 88 29.63 7.65 -40.44
CA GLY A 88 29.55 6.28 -39.90
C GLY A 88 30.07 6.16 -38.46
N VAL A 89 31.11 6.91 -38.08
CA VAL A 89 31.64 6.91 -36.71
C VAL A 89 30.69 7.62 -35.75
N VAL A 90 30.12 8.77 -36.15
CA VAL A 90 29.15 9.49 -35.31
C VAL A 90 27.87 8.69 -35.11
N PHE A 91 27.31 8.08 -36.17
CA PHE A 91 26.14 7.19 -36.02
C PHE A 91 26.47 5.94 -35.19
N GLY A 92 27.64 5.32 -35.37
CA GLY A 92 28.08 4.17 -34.58
C GLY A 92 28.17 4.51 -33.08
N ILE A 93 28.74 5.65 -32.72
CA ILE A 93 28.84 6.09 -31.31
C ILE A 93 27.45 6.42 -30.75
N VAL A 94 26.60 7.14 -31.47
CA VAL A 94 25.25 7.50 -30.99
C VAL A 94 24.37 6.26 -30.82
N CYS A 95 24.41 5.29 -31.75
CA CYS A 95 23.70 4.03 -31.59
C CYS A 95 24.26 3.19 -30.41
N SER A 96 25.58 3.13 -30.24
CA SER A 96 26.19 2.44 -29.08
C SER A 96 25.81 3.09 -27.74
N PHE A 97 25.70 4.41 -27.67
CA PHE A 97 25.22 5.10 -26.45
C PHE A 97 23.72 4.88 -26.21
N ILE A 98 22.88 4.91 -27.24
CA ILE A 98 21.44 4.67 -27.08
C ILE A 98 21.15 3.22 -26.68
N ILE A 99 21.86 2.25 -27.26
CA ILE A 99 21.75 0.84 -26.88
C ILE A 99 22.32 0.62 -25.47
N GLY A 100 23.49 1.20 -25.16
CA GLY A 100 24.12 1.09 -23.84
C GLY A 100 23.30 1.69 -22.69
N ILE A 101 22.55 2.77 -22.94
CA ILE A 101 21.68 3.40 -21.93
C ILE A 101 20.35 2.63 -21.76
N THR A 102 19.97 1.75 -22.70
CA THR A 102 18.82 0.84 -22.55
C THR A 102 19.16 -0.53 -21.96
N SER A 103 20.45 -0.84 -21.75
CA SER A 103 20.91 -2.13 -21.20
C SER A 103 21.06 -2.14 -19.66
N ALA A 104 20.73 -1.04 -19.00
CA ALA A 104 20.39 -1.00 -17.58
C ALA A 104 19.12 -0.12 -17.44
N TRP A 105 18.10 -0.45 -16.65
CA TRP A 105 18.03 -1.50 -15.64
C TRP A 105 16.91 -2.50 -16.02
N ALA A 106 17.27 -3.68 -16.51
CA ALA A 106 16.44 -4.85 -16.27
C ALA A 106 16.79 -5.32 -14.84
N ASP A 107 15.84 -5.25 -13.91
CA ASP A 107 16.05 -5.78 -12.55
C ASP A 107 16.08 -7.31 -12.66
N GLU A 108 17.27 -7.91 -12.74
CA GLU A 108 17.51 -9.34 -13.11
C GLU A 108 16.99 -10.36 -12.08
N ASN A 109 16.11 -9.94 -11.18
CA ASN A 109 15.50 -10.75 -10.13
C ASN A 109 14.02 -10.35 -10.08
N ASN A 110 13.10 -11.30 -10.27
CA ASN A 110 11.67 -11.02 -10.11
C ASN A 110 11.38 -10.85 -8.61
N TRP A 111 11.39 -9.60 -8.14
CA TRP A 111 11.13 -9.27 -6.75
C TRP A 111 9.70 -9.64 -6.37
N VAL A 112 9.55 -10.16 -5.15
CA VAL A 112 8.28 -10.62 -4.59
C VAL A 112 8.12 -10.11 -3.18
N GLU A 113 6.94 -9.57 -2.89
CA GLU A 113 6.57 -9.16 -1.55
C GLU A 113 6.45 -10.37 -0.62
N SER A 114 7.36 -10.47 0.35
CA SER A 114 7.49 -11.63 1.24
C SER A 114 6.98 -11.35 2.66
N TRP A 115 6.96 -10.10 3.08
CA TRP A 115 6.28 -9.66 4.29
C TRP A 115 5.86 -8.21 4.10
N ALA A 116 4.74 -7.81 4.68
CA ALA A 116 4.30 -6.43 4.72
C ALA A 116 3.57 -6.13 6.02
N ALA A 117 3.50 -4.85 6.37
CA ALA A 117 2.55 -4.28 7.31
C ALA A 117 2.14 -2.88 6.83
N ALA A 118 0.85 -2.69 6.59
CA ALA A 118 0.33 -1.41 6.13
C ALA A 118 0.29 -0.39 7.29
N PRO A 119 0.92 0.80 7.18
CA PRO A 119 0.90 1.79 8.25
C PRO A 119 -0.52 2.31 8.53
N ASP A 120 -0.87 2.51 9.81
CA ASP A 120 -2.25 2.71 10.26
C ASP A 120 -2.54 4.07 10.90
N GLN A 121 -1.54 4.70 11.53
CA GLN A 121 -1.67 5.98 12.23
C GLN A 121 -0.32 6.69 12.45
N ALA A 122 -0.40 7.92 12.97
CA ALA A 122 0.74 8.62 13.53
C ALA A 122 1.05 8.10 14.95
N GLY A 123 2.28 7.65 15.17
CA GLY A 123 2.81 7.26 16.47
C GLY A 123 3.40 8.46 17.25
N LYS A 124 3.87 8.18 18.47
CA LYS A 124 4.62 9.16 19.27
C LYS A 124 5.96 9.50 18.58
N PRO A 125 6.49 10.72 18.75
CA PRO A 125 7.83 11.03 18.29
C PRO A 125 8.89 10.10 18.86
N LEU A 126 9.83 9.69 18.00
CA LEU A 126 11.07 9.01 18.38
C LEU A 126 12.20 10.04 18.39
N GLN A 127 13.09 9.92 19.37
CA GLN A 127 14.26 10.78 19.59
C GLN A 127 15.54 9.95 19.43
N ALA A 128 16.66 10.30 20.08
CA ALA A 128 17.88 9.49 20.02
C ALA A 128 17.63 8.07 20.57
N LEU A 129 17.53 7.06 19.71
CA LEU A 129 17.32 5.65 20.07
C LEU A 129 17.54 4.71 18.89
N THR A 130 17.90 3.47 19.19
CA THR A 130 17.80 2.33 18.26
C THR A 130 16.49 1.58 18.50
N VAL A 131 15.71 1.39 17.43
CA VAL A 131 14.62 0.40 17.35
C VAL A 131 15.17 -0.89 16.72
N ARG A 132 14.70 -2.06 17.15
CA ARG A 132 14.89 -3.35 16.47
C ARG A 132 13.57 -4.09 16.38
N GLU A 133 13.21 -4.44 15.16
CA GLU A 133 11.88 -4.91 14.76
C GLU A 133 11.97 -6.33 14.22
N VAL A 134 11.17 -7.24 14.76
CA VAL A 134 11.13 -8.64 14.28
C VAL A 134 10.01 -8.79 13.25
N VAL A 135 10.34 -9.38 12.12
CA VAL A 135 9.41 -9.74 11.04
C VAL A 135 9.72 -11.13 10.51
N ARG A 136 8.72 -11.82 9.95
CA ARG A 136 8.87 -13.18 9.41
C ARG A 136 8.55 -13.19 7.92
N THR A 137 9.54 -13.56 7.11
CA THR A 137 9.39 -13.69 5.66
C THR A 137 8.52 -14.90 5.32
N SER A 138 7.56 -14.75 4.41
CA SER A 138 6.72 -15.87 3.94
C SER A 138 7.44 -16.74 2.90
N MET A 139 8.22 -16.13 2.02
CA MET A 139 9.04 -16.77 0.99
C MET A 139 10.52 -16.36 1.16
N GLY A 140 11.42 -17.32 0.97
CA GLY A 140 12.87 -17.08 0.98
C GLY A 140 13.39 -16.46 -0.33
N GLY A 141 14.64 -16.04 -0.31
CA GLY A 141 15.34 -15.48 -1.48
C GLY A 141 16.84 -15.32 -1.24
N ALA A 142 17.61 -15.12 -2.31
CA ALA A 142 19.06 -14.92 -2.25
C ALA A 142 19.48 -13.47 -1.95
N LYS A 143 18.52 -12.53 -2.01
CA LYS A 143 18.67 -11.11 -1.70
C LYS A 143 17.40 -10.57 -1.06
N VAL A 144 17.53 -9.49 -0.30
CA VAL A 144 16.40 -8.74 0.28
C VAL A 144 16.46 -7.25 -0.07
N ARG A 145 15.30 -6.59 -0.11
CA ARG A 145 15.13 -5.13 0.01
C ARG A 145 14.09 -4.83 1.08
N ILE A 146 14.26 -3.71 1.78
CA ILE A 146 13.34 -3.31 2.87
C ILE A 146 12.79 -1.91 2.57
N ARG A 147 11.48 -1.73 2.72
CA ARG A 147 10.80 -0.45 2.51
C ARG A 147 10.44 0.21 3.83
N PHE A 148 10.75 1.50 3.91
CA PHE A 148 10.36 2.38 4.99
C PHE A 148 9.41 3.46 4.46
N SER A 149 8.51 3.93 5.31
CA SER A 149 7.42 4.84 4.97
C SER A 149 7.28 5.93 6.03
N ASN A 150 7.18 7.18 5.58
CA ASN A 150 6.88 8.35 6.41
C ASN A 150 5.45 8.89 6.11
N LEU A 151 4.51 7.96 5.86
CA LEU A 151 3.14 8.23 5.45
C LEU A 151 2.39 9.23 6.34
N TYR A 152 2.50 9.07 7.67
CA TYR A 152 1.76 9.85 8.67
C TYR A 152 2.59 10.98 9.31
N GLY A 153 3.85 11.17 8.89
CA GLY A 153 4.71 12.22 9.41
C GLY A 153 4.25 13.65 9.06
N THR A 154 4.76 14.64 9.81
CA THR A 154 4.46 16.06 9.58
C THR A 154 5.54 16.80 8.78
N GLY A 155 6.72 16.19 8.61
CA GLY A 155 7.87 16.74 7.87
C GLY A 155 8.88 15.64 7.52
N PRO A 156 10.08 16.00 7.02
CA PRO A 156 11.12 15.02 6.70
C PRO A 156 11.63 14.28 7.95
N VAL A 157 11.75 12.96 7.84
CA VAL A 157 12.35 12.06 8.82
C VAL A 157 13.71 11.60 8.31
N SER A 158 14.71 11.51 9.18
CA SER A 158 16.00 10.88 8.87
C SER A 158 16.28 9.71 9.80
N ILE A 159 16.68 8.58 9.23
CA ILE A 159 17.20 7.41 9.94
C ILE A 159 18.70 7.36 9.65
N ALA A 160 19.51 7.44 10.71
CA ALA A 160 20.94 7.71 10.61
C ALA A 160 21.79 6.46 10.28
N ALA A 161 21.27 5.29 10.66
CA ALA A 161 21.75 3.98 10.22
C ALA A 161 20.57 3.01 10.23
N ALA A 162 20.54 2.07 9.28
CA ALA A 162 19.55 0.99 9.23
C ALA A 162 20.26 -0.32 8.88
N HIS A 163 19.86 -1.43 9.51
CA HIS A 163 20.51 -2.74 9.41
C HIS A 163 19.47 -3.87 9.29
N VAL A 164 19.86 -4.99 8.67
CA VAL A 164 19.10 -6.24 8.65
C VAL A 164 19.99 -7.41 9.07
N ALA A 165 19.46 -8.31 9.89
CA ALA A 165 20.11 -9.55 10.28
C ALA A 165 19.10 -10.70 10.40
N LEU A 166 19.56 -11.95 10.50
CA LEU A 166 18.68 -13.04 10.92
C LEU A 166 18.37 -12.87 12.41
N HIS A 167 17.10 -12.97 12.78
CA HIS A 167 16.68 -12.97 14.19
C HIS A 167 17.14 -14.28 14.87
N ALA A 168 17.62 -14.18 16.12
CA ALA A 168 18.03 -15.35 16.91
C ALA A 168 17.07 -15.62 18.07
N SER A 169 16.87 -14.65 18.96
CA SER A 169 15.81 -14.66 19.98
C SER A 169 15.73 -13.32 20.71
N GLY A 170 14.51 -12.86 21.00
CA GLY A 170 14.28 -11.61 21.70
C GLY A 170 14.93 -10.42 20.98
N SER A 171 15.69 -9.61 21.70
CA SER A 171 16.41 -8.49 21.10
C SER A 171 17.75 -8.85 20.42
N ALA A 172 18.03 -10.14 20.21
CA ALA A 172 19.29 -10.64 19.68
C ALA A 172 19.23 -11.17 18.23
N ILE A 173 20.33 -10.98 17.51
CA ILE A 173 20.52 -11.38 16.11
C ILE A 173 21.54 -12.52 16.00
N GLN A 174 21.48 -13.28 14.92
CA GLN A 174 22.43 -14.36 14.67
C GLN A 174 23.81 -13.78 14.32
N PRO A 175 24.89 -14.12 15.05
CA PRO A 175 26.23 -13.58 14.79
C PRO A 175 26.70 -13.82 13.36
N GLY A 176 27.28 -12.79 12.74
CA GLY A 176 27.79 -12.86 11.37
C GLY A 176 26.73 -12.74 10.27
N THR A 177 25.47 -12.41 10.60
CA THR A 177 24.37 -12.22 9.63
C THR A 177 23.93 -10.75 9.48
N ASP A 178 24.59 -9.83 10.17
CA ASP A 178 24.31 -8.40 10.11
C ASP A 178 24.78 -7.77 8.79
N HIS A 179 23.90 -6.98 8.18
CA HIS A 179 24.16 -6.22 6.98
C HIS A 179 23.62 -4.79 7.13
N PRO A 180 24.45 -3.74 6.94
CA PRO A 180 23.96 -2.37 6.84
C PRO A 180 23.12 -2.20 5.56
N LEU A 181 22.04 -1.44 5.67
CA LEU A 181 21.20 -1.01 4.55
C LEU A 181 21.75 0.29 3.97
N THR A 182 21.68 0.42 2.65
CA THR A 182 21.94 1.67 1.95
C THR A 182 20.75 2.06 1.06
N PHE A 183 20.73 3.33 0.66
CA PHE A 183 19.66 3.95 -0.12
C PHE A 183 20.31 4.80 -1.22
N GLY A 184 20.45 4.26 -2.44
CA GLY A 184 21.29 4.86 -3.48
C GLY A 184 22.77 4.95 -3.08
N GLY A 185 23.25 3.99 -2.27
CA GLY A 185 24.59 3.98 -1.68
C GLY A 185 24.77 4.86 -0.43
N SER A 186 23.75 5.62 -0.01
CA SER A 186 23.78 6.36 1.27
C SER A 186 23.45 5.44 2.45
N PRO A 187 24.23 5.42 3.55
CA PRO A 187 23.83 4.73 4.79
C PRO A 187 22.76 5.49 5.58
N VAL A 188 22.57 6.79 5.28
CA VAL A 188 21.53 7.63 5.88
C VAL A 188 20.30 7.62 4.98
N LEU A 189 19.17 7.22 5.54
CA LEU A 189 17.86 7.37 4.91
C LEU A 189 17.26 8.74 5.24
N THR A 190 16.63 9.37 4.26
CA THR A 190 15.74 10.52 4.45
C THR A 190 14.40 10.23 3.75
N MET A 191 13.29 10.52 4.43
CA MET A 191 11.94 10.37 3.89
C MET A 191 11.15 11.65 4.14
N ASN A 192 10.71 12.33 3.08
CA ASN A 192 9.80 13.45 3.17
C ASN A 192 8.42 12.99 3.71
N LYS A 193 7.58 13.94 4.11
CA LYS A 193 6.19 13.63 4.51
C LYS A 193 5.46 12.90 3.37
N GLY A 194 4.85 11.75 3.68
CA GLY A 194 4.12 10.94 2.71
C GLY A 194 5.00 10.06 1.81
N GLU A 195 6.32 10.19 1.89
CA GLU A 195 7.26 9.42 1.07
C GLU A 195 7.43 7.99 1.58
N SER A 196 7.86 7.08 0.72
CA SER A 196 8.30 5.74 1.10
C SER A 196 9.48 5.33 0.23
N VAL A 197 10.55 4.86 0.87
CA VAL A 197 11.86 4.61 0.24
C VAL A 197 12.23 3.16 0.46
N LEU A 198 12.78 2.54 -0.59
CA LEU A 198 13.24 1.16 -0.62
C LEU A 198 14.76 1.13 -0.49
N SER A 199 15.31 0.17 0.24
CA SER A 199 16.76 -0.04 0.32
C SER A 199 17.33 -0.54 -1.01
N ASP A 200 18.63 -0.34 -1.19
CA ASP A 200 19.42 -1.07 -2.17
C ASP A 200 19.35 -2.59 -1.87
N PRO A 201 19.55 -3.48 -2.87
CA PRO A 201 19.55 -4.94 -2.65
C PRO A 201 20.70 -5.41 -1.74
N VAL A 202 20.37 -6.08 -0.64
CA VAL A 202 21.34 -6.77 0.21
C VAL A 202 21.50 -8.21 -0.26
N ASN A 203 22.75 -8.65 -0.47
CA ASN A 203 23.09 -10.05 -0.78
C ASN A 203 23.05 -10.91 0.49
N MET A 204 21.84 -11.14 0.99
CA MET A 204 21.54 -11.92 2.19
C MET A 204 20.62 -13.08 1.82
N SER A 205 21.07 -14.32 2.06
CA SER A 205 20.25 -15.51 1.82
C SER A 205 19.29 -15.74 2.98
N VAL A 206 18.00 -15.73 2.69
CA VAL A 206 16.90 -15.89 3.65
C VAL A 206 16.08 -17.11 3.27
N ALA A 207 15.86 -18.02 4.21
CA ALA A 207 15.00 -19.20 4.01
C ALA A 207 13.51 -18.81 4.04
N PRO A 208 12.60 -19.60 3.44
CA PRO A 208 11.17 -19.37 3.66
C PRO A 208 10.81 -19.53 5.13
N LEU A 209 9.85 -18.74 5.61
CA LEU A 209 9.39 -18.71 7.02
C LEU A 209 10.46 -18.23 8.02
N GLN A 210 11.57 -17.65 7.55
CA GLN A 210 12.67 -17.14 8.36
C GLN A 210 12.34 -15.79 8.99
N GLU A 211 12.73 -15.62 10.26
CA GLU A 211 12.63 -14.36 10.98
C GLU A 211 13.87 -13.49 10.74
N LEU A 212 13.61 -12.20 10.51
CA LEU A 212 14.61 -11.14 10.35
C LEU A 212 14.46 -10.14 11.49
N ALA A 213 15.59 -9.55 11.88
CA ALA A 213 15.64 -8.41 12.78
C ALA A 213 16.09 -7.18 11.98
N ILE A 214 15.21 -6.18 11.87
CA ILE A 214 15.47 -4.93 11.15
C ILE A 214 15.72 -3.85 12.22
N SER A 215 16.89 -3.21 12.18
CA SER A 215 17.30 -2.26 13.22
C SER A 215 17.45 -0.85 12.65
N LEU A 216 16.91 0.16 13.33
CA LEU A 216 16.84 1.55 12.87
C LEU A 216 17.39 2.48 13.96
N TYR A 217 18.48 3.21 13.67
CA TYR A 217 18.97 4.27 14.56
C TYR A 217 18.36 5.63 14.19
N ILE A 218 17.54 6.14 15.09
CA ILE A 218 17.02 7.51 15.06
C ILE A 218 17.99 8.37 15.88
N LYS A 219 18.56 9.41 15.26
CA LYS A 219 19.55 10.31 15.90
C LYS A 219 18.96 11.65 16.36
N THR A 220 17.86 12.07 15.76
CA THR A 220 17.19 13.36 15.99
C THR A 220 15.69 13.15 16.10
N ASP A 221 14.97 14.09 16.72
CA ASP A 221 13.50 14.02 16.79
C ASP A 221 12.88 13.89 15.39
N THR A 222 11.88 13.02 15.29
CA THR A 222 11.24 12.61 14.02
C THR A 222 9.94 13.36 13.74
N GLY A 223 9.45 14.20 14.67
CA GLY A 223 8.03 14.54 14.71
C GLY A 223 7.18 13.28 14.97
N PRO A 224 5.86 13.30 14.73
CA PRO A 224 5.05 12.09 14.85
C PRO A 224 5.57 10.99 13.94
N SER A 225 5.87 9.82 14.50
CA SER A 225 6.36 8.67 13.72
C SER A 225 5.25 8.11 12.83
N THR A 226 5.62 7.44 11.73
CA THR A 226 4.66 6.57 11.02
C THR A 226 4.73 5.20 11.66
N ILE A 227 3.59 4.63 12.05
CA ILE A 227 3.56 3.30 12.66
C ILE A 227 2.53 2.38 12.01
N HIS A 228 2.70 1.10 12.28
CA HIS A 228 1.67 0.09 12.23
C HIS A 228 1.41 -0.40 13.67
N GLY A 229 0.19 -0.22 14.18
CA GLY A 229 -0.12 -0.30 15.60
C GLY A 229 -0.20 -1.70 16.22
N VAL A 230 -0.60 -2.72 15.46
CA VAL A 230 -0.99 -4.05 15.97
C VAL A 230 -0.09 -5.15 15.39
N ALA A 231 1.22 -4.99 15.57
CA ALA A 231 2.23 -5.85 14.93
C ALA A 231 2.11 -7.35 15.26
N MET A 232 1.44 -7.72 16.37
CA MET A 232 1.42 -9.06 16.98
C MET A 232 2.81 -9.70 17.16
N ALA A 233 3.85 -8.85 17.16
CA ALA A 233 5.26 -9.17 17.31
C ALA A 233 5.94 -8.10 18.17
N SER A 234 7.02 -8.47 18.82
CA SER A 234 7.84 -7.64 19.69
C SER A 234 8.80 -6.75 18.90
N THR A 235 8.75 -5.45 19.22
CA THR A 235 9.70 -4.43 18.78
C THR A 235 10.47 -3.91 19.99
N TYR A 236 11.79 -3.93 19.91
CA TYR A 236 12.73 -3.65 21.00
C TYR A 236 13.36 -2.26 20.85
N ILE A 237 13.50 -1.54 21.97
CA ILE A 237 14.00 -0.15 21.97
C ILE A 237 15.16 0.01 22.96
N LYS A 238 16.21 0.69 22.50
CA LYS A 238 17.38 1.12 23.29
C LYS A 238 17.61 2.61 23.08
N ASN A 239 17.51 3.40 24.15
CA ASN A 239 17.65 4.86 24.05
C ASN A 239 19.12 5.30 23.92
N ASP A 240 19.32 6.50 23.37
CA ASP A 240 20.53 7.32 23.43
C ASP A 240 21.82 6.71 22.83
N VAL A 241 21.69 5.67 21.99
CA VAL A 241 22.82 4.97 21.37
C VAL A 241 22.46 4.40 19.99
N ASP A 242 23.44 4.39 19.08
CA ASP A 242 23.41 3.53 17.89
C ASP A 242 23.89 2.13 18.29
N ALA A 243 22.99 1.17 18.22
CA ALA A 243 23.26 -0.23 18.51
C ALA A 243 22.66 -1.14 17.42
N THR A 244 22.50 -0.60 16.21
CA THR A 244 21.88 -1.29 15.06
C THR A 244 22.54 -2.62 14.73
N ALA A 245 23.87 -2.65 14.70
CA ALA A 245 24.69 -3.85 14.46
C ALA A 245 24.96 -4.73 15.71
N ALA A 246 24.41 -4.39 16.89
CA ALA A 246 24.77 -5.07 18.13
C ALA A 246 24.16 -6.50 18.20
N ILE A 247 24.97 -7.52 18.51
CA ILE A 247 24.51 -8.94 18.56
C ILE A 247 23.31 -9.11 19.51
N ASN A 248 23.35 -8.47 20.67
CA ASN A 248 22.15 -8.19 21.47
C ASN A 248 22.00 -6.67 21.59
N LEU A 249 20.77 -6.17 21.48
CA LEU A 249 20.47 -4.74 21.69
C LEU A 249 20.49 -4.35 23.19
N ASP A 250 20.40 -5.34 24.09
CA ASP A 250 20.20 -5.17 25.54
C ASP A 250 19.05 -4.18 25.81
N ALA A 251 17.91 -4.42 25.17
CA ALA A 251 16.82 -3.46 25.04
C ALA A 251 16.25 -3.03 26.41
N THR A 252 16.03 -1.72 26.56
CA THR A 252 15.47 -1.11 27.77
C THR A 252 13.94 -1.12 27.81
N LYS A 253 13.30 -1.46 26.69
CA LYS A 253 11.85 -1.46 26.52
C LYS A 253 11.44 -2.36 25.34
N THR A 254 10.28 -3.01 25.46
CA THR A 254 9.58 -3.68 24.35
C THR A 254 8.24 -2.97 24.09
N VAL A 255 7.80 -2.97 22.83
CA VAL A 255 6.48 -2.50 22.36
C VAL A 255 5.98 -3.45 21.26
N THR A 256 4.70 -3.34 20.87
CA THR A 256 4.03 -4.27 19.94
C THR A 256 3.55 -3.58 18.66
N SER A 257 4.41 -2.73 18.10
CA SER A 257 4.13 -1.90 16.92
C SER A 257 5.40 -1.77 16.07
N TRP A 258 5.25 -1.64 14.76
CA TRP A 258 6.36 -1.37 13.83
C TRP A 258 6.44 0.13 13.52
N TYR A 259 7.65 0.66 13.31
CA TYR A 259 7.96 2.08 13.15
C TYR A 259 8.65 2.34 11.82
N PHE A 260 7.96 3.06 10.93
CA PHE A 260 8.34 3.35 9.55
C PHE A 260 8.49 2.13 8.62
N LEU A 261 8.87 0.94 9.12
CA LEU A 261 8.92 -0.29 8.33
C LEU A 261 7.55 -0.61 7.71
N SER A 262 7.54 -0.98 6.42
CA SER A 262 6.30 -1.33 5.70
C SER A 262 6.38 -2.60 4.86
N ASP A 263 7.52 -2.92 4.23
CA ASP A 263 7.66 -4.08 3.33
C ASP A 263 9.04 -4.77 3.44
N VAL A 264 9.08 -6.07 3.14
CA VAL A 264 10.29 -6.86 2.91
C VAL A 264 10.14 -7.66 1.61
N GLU A 265 10.83 -7.18 0.59
CA GLU A 265 10.87 -7.80 -0.73
C GLU A 265 12.04 -8.79 -0.80
N VAL A 266 11.83 -9.93 -1.46
CA VAL A 266 12.90 -10.92 -1.71
C VAL A 266 13.07 -11.20 -3.20
N ALA A 267 14.30 -11.55 -3.60
CA ALA A 267 14.60 -11.94 -4.97
C ALA A 267 14.01 -13.34 -5.29
N GLY A 268 12.96 -13.38 -6.13
CA GLY A 268 12.32 -14.58 -6.65
C GLY A 268 12.71 -14.93 -8.08
N ASN A 269 11.92 -15.80 -8.73
CA ASN A 269 12.12 -16.29 -10.10
C ASN A 269 10.85 -16.13 -10.97
N ASP A 270 10.87 -16.54 -12.24
CA ASP A 270 9.75 -16.42 -13.20
C ASP A 270 8.45 -17.15 -12.80
N HIS A 271 8.52 -18.02 -11.79
CA HIS A 271 7.36 -18.73 -11.23
C HIS A 271 6.99 -18.23 -9.84
N SER A 272 7.64 -17.18 -9.34
CA SER A 272 7.28 -16.56 -8.08
C SER A 272 6.09 -15.60 -8.19
N GLY A 273 5.56 -15.20 -7.04
CA GLY A 273 4.55 -14.15 -6.92
C GLY A 273 4.08 -13.98 -5.48
N SER A 274 3.21 -13.02 -5.21
CA SER A 274 2.67 -12.75 -3.87
C SER A 274 1.14 -12.78 -3.82
N ILE A 275 0.61 -13.26 -2.70
CA ILE A 275 -0.77 -13.12 -2.25
C ILE A 275 -0.79 -11.98 -1.23
N VAL A 276 -1.56 -10.92 -1.47
CA VAL A 276 -1.80 -9.88 -0.45
C VAL A 276 -3.08 -10.22 0.31
N ALA A 277 -2.98 -10.44 1.61
CA ALA A 277 -4.13 -10.55 2.51
C ALA A 277 -4.61 -9.15 2.89
N VAL A 278 -5.81 -8.77 2.46
CA VAL A 278 -6.36 -7.42 2.62
C VAL A 278 -7.61 -7.47 3.49
N GLY A 279 -7.57 -6.74 4.61
CA GLY A 279 -8.69 -6.70 5.52
C GLY A 279 -8.47 -5.78 6.71
N SER A 280 -8.90 -6.23 7.89
CA SER A 280 -8.90 -5.43 9.10
C SER A 280 -8.19 -6.13 10.27
N SER A 281 -8.67 -6.01 11.51
CA SER A 281 -8.02 -6.54 12.72
C SER A 281 -7.93 -8.07 12.78
N ILE A 282 -8.74 -8.76 11.97
CA ILE A 282 -8.71 -10.22 11.83
C ILE A 282 -7.49 -10.64 11.00
N GLU A 283 -7.20 -9.92 9.92
CA GLU A 283 -6.03 -10.14 9.06
C GLU A 283 -4.76 -9.69 9.80
N ASP A 284 -4.85 -8.55 10.49
CA ASP A 284 -3.82 -7.99 11.35
C ASP A 284 -3.42 -8.95 12.47
N GLY A 285 -4.40 -9.68 13.01
CA GLY A 285 -4.18 -10.83 13.89
C GLY A 285 -4.55 -10.63 15.36
N VAL A 286 -5.42 -9.68 15.70
CA VAL A 286 -5.91 -9.48 17.08
C VAL A 286 -6.42 -10.81 17.64
N GLY A 287 -6.04 -11.18 18.87
CA GLY A 287 -6.39 -12.47 19.47
C GLY A 287 -5.46 -13.65 19.14
N SER A 288 -4.50 -13.48 18.20
CA SER A 288 -3.36 -14.39 18.06
C SER A 288 -2.46 -14.30 19.29
N THR A 289 -1.76 -15.39 19.62
CA THR A 289 -0.63 -15.34 20.57
C THR A 289 0.46 -14.42 20.00
N MET A 290 0.94 -13.47 20.82
CA MET A 290 2.05 -12.56 20.53
C MET A 290 3.34 -13.33 20.20
N ASP A 291 4.14 -12.85 19.24
CA ASP A 291 5.40 -13.44 18.77
C ASP A 291 5.30 -14.87 18.20
N ALA A 292 4.11 -15.49 18.18
CA ALA A 292 3.94 -16.88 17.78
C ALA A 292 3.76 -17.09 16.27
N ASN A 293 3.59 -16.02 15.50
CA ASN A 293 3.28 -16.03 14.06
C ASN A 293 2.12 -16.99 13.70
N ARG A 294 0.98 -16.85 14.39
CA ARG A 294 -0.22 -17.71 14.29
C ARG A 294 -1.41 -17.03 13.61
N ARG A 295 -1.21 -15.86 13.01
CA ARG A 295 -2.24 -15.16 12.23
C ARG A 295 -2.57 -15.99 10.99
N TRP A 296 -3.79 -15.88 10.47
CA TRP A 296 -4.16 -16.69 9.31
C TRP A 296 -3.24 -16.49 8.08
N PRO A 297 -2.67 -15.30 7.79
CA PRO A 297 -1.68 -15.13 6.71
C PRO A 297 -0.33 -15.84 6.99
N ASP A 298 0.18 -15.81 8.23
CA ASP A 298 1.42 -16.52 8.63
C ASP A 298 1.28 -18.04 8.45
N LEU A 299 0.07 -18.55 8.77
CA LEU A 299 -0.27 -19.97 8.65
C LEU A 299 -0.54 -20.37 7.20
N LEU A 300 -1.11 -19.49 6.36
CA LEU A 300 -1.21 -19.69 4.91
C LEU A 300 0.18 -19.76 4.26
N ALA A 301 1.09 -18.84 4.60
CA ALA A 301 2.48 -18.92 4.18
C ALA A 301 3.12 -20.26 4.60
N SER A 302 2.90 -20.66 5.85
CA SER A 302 3.40 -21.95 6.36
C SER A 302 2.86 -23.16 5.59
N ARG A 303 1.59 -23.14 5.15
CA ARG A 303 1.01 -24.18 4.28
C ARG A 303 1.64 -24.18 2.88
N LEU A 304 1.78 -23.02 2.23
CA LEU A 304 2.38 -22.89 0.89
C LEU A 304 3.82 -23.41 0.85
N GLN A 305 4.61 -23.08 1.87
CA GLN A 305 6.01 -23.53 1.98
C GLN A 305 6.17 -24.99 2.38
N SER A 306 5.16 -25.61 3.02
CA SER A 306 5.21 -27.03 3.41
C SER A 306 5.23 -28.00 2.22
N GLY A 307 4.69 -27.59 1.06
CA GLY A 307 4.51 -28.44 -0.13
C GLY A 307 3.52 -29.61 0.03
N VAL A 308 2.99 -29.86 1.23
CA VAL A 308 2.12 -31.02 1.55
C VAL A 308 0.82 -31.01 0.74
N ASP A 309 0.23 -29.83 0.56
CA ASP A 309 -1.08 -29.67 -0.08
C ASP A 309 -0.98 -29.53 -1.62
N ASN A 310 0.14 -29.00 -2.15
CA ASN A 310 0.45 -28.91 -3.59
C ASN A 310 1.95 -28.66 -3.81
N ALA A 311 2.59 -29.46 -4.67
CA ALA A 311 3.95 -29.20 -5.11
C ALA A 311 4.02 -27.99 -6.07
N GLY A 312 5.01 -27.11 -5.86
CA GLY A 312 5.25 -25.94 -6.72
C GLY A 312 4.66 -24.60 -6.25
N LEU A 313 3.98 -24.54 -5.11
CA LEU A 313 3.47 -23.28 -4.53
C LEU A 313 4.45 -22.58 -3.56
N ALA A 314 5.60 -23.19 -3.25
CA ALA A 314 6.63 -22.61 -2.39
C ALA A 314 7.29 -21.34 -2.97
N SER A 315 7.09 -21.05 -4.25
CA SER A 315 7.48 -19.77 -4.87
C SER A 315 6.48 -18.63 -4.62
N ILE A 316 5.47 -18.84 -3.77
CA ILE A 316 4.44 -17.84 -3.47
C ILE A 316 4.66 -17.25 -2.08
N GLY A 317 4.84 -15.93 -2.03
CA GLY A 317 4.82 -15.12 -0.82
C GLY A 317 3.39 -14.78 -0.37
N VAL A 318 3.26 -14.40 0.89
CA VAL A 318 2.05 -13.86 1.51
C VAL A 318 2.41 -12.57 2.23
N ALA A 319 1.83 -11.46 1.80
CA ALA A 319 2.00 -10.15 2.42
C ALA A 319 0.75 -9.80 3.25
N ASN A 320 0.94 -9.34 4.48
CA ASN A 320 -0.19 -8.91 5.32
C ASN A 320 -0.47 -7.42 5.13
N SER A 321 -1.70 -7.11 4.70
CA SER A 321 -2.21 -5.76 4.50
C SER A 321 -3.48 -5.52 5.33
N GLY A 322 -3.64 -6.27 6.42
CA GLY A 322 -4.57 -5.94 7.50
C GLY A 322 -4.19 -4.63 8.21
N ILE A 323 -5.20 -3.94 8.72
CA ILE A 323 -5.07 -2.82 9.67
C ILE A 323 -6.23 -2.91 10.67
N ALA A 324 -5.93 -2.91 11.98
CA ALA A 324 -6.94 -3.01 13.01
C ALA A 324 -8.01 -1.91 12.92
N GLY A 325 -9.29 -2.29 12.88
CA GLY A 325 -10.38 -1.33 12.70
C GLY A 325 -10.42 -0.64 11.33
N ASN A 326 -9.76 -1.16 10.29
CA ASN A 326 -9.81 -0.58 8.94
C ASN A 326 -11.13 -0.87 8.21
N ARG A 327 -11.45 0.01 7.26
CA ARG A 327 -12.73 0.04 6.51
C ARG A 327 -12.50 0.02 5.00
N LEU A 328 -13.46 -0.50 4.26
CA LEU A 328 -13.42 -0.49 2.79
C LEU A 328 -13.63 0.92 2.22
N LEU A 329 -14.58 1.67 2.77
CA LEU A 329 -15.15 2.86 2.13
C LEU A 329 -14.71 4.22 2.72
N ARG A 330 -14.12 4.24 3.93
CA ARG A 330 -13.86 5.49 4.69
C ARG A 330 -12.61 5.41 5.56
N ASP A 331 -11.73 6.39 5.41
CA ASP A 331 -10.48 6.54 6.19
C ASP A 331 -10.73 6.69 7.70
N ALA A 332 -9.67 6.66 8.51
CA ALA A 332 -9.70 6.67 9.97
C ALA A 332 -10.65 7.71 10.61
N ASP A 333 -11.35 7.29 11.66
CA ASP A 333 -12.37 8.04 12.41
C ASP A 333 -12.56 7.32 13.74
N ASP A 334 -12.15 7.90 14.87
CA ASP A 334 -11.87 7.15 16.11
C ASP A 334 -13.10 6.34 16.61
N PRO A 335 -12.98 5.02 16.87
CA PRO A 335 -11.76 4.21 17.05
C PRO A 335 -11.18 3.55 15.78
N PHE A 336 -11.76 3.77 14.59
CA PHE A 336 -11.30 3.14 13.34
C PHE A 336 -9.96 3.75 12.86
N ARG A 337 -9.14 2.97 12.13
CA ARG A 337 -7.75 3.32 11.75
C ARG A 337 -7.42 3.08 10.27
N GLY A 338 -6.25 3.59 9.85
CA GLY A 338 -5.75 3.53 8.48
C GLY A 338 -6.48 4.43 7.49
N TYR A 339 -5.86 4.64 6.34
CA TYR A 339 -6.62 5.00 5.14
C TYR A 339 -7.54 3.84 4.75
N SER A 340 -8.68 4.11 4.12
CA SER A 340 -9.60 3.07 3.64
C SER A 340 -8.93 2.16 2.62
N VAL A 341 -9.40 0.91 2.51
CA VAL A 341 -8.85 -0.05 1.54
C VAL A 341 -8.89 0.53 0.12
N LEU A 342 -9.97 1.19 -0.31
CA LEU A 342 -10.04 1.81 -1.65
C LEU A 342 -9.06 2.97 -1.86
N HIS A 343 -8.73 3.73 -0.81
CA HIS A 343 -7.74 4.82 -0.85
C HIS A 343 -6.31 4.25 -0.91
N ARG A 344 -5.98 3.26 -0.07
CA ARG A 344 -4.63 2.66 -0.02
C ARG A 344 -4.39 1.53 -1.03
N LEU A 345 -5.40 1.17 -1.82
CA LEU A 345 -5.41 -0.04 -2.66
C LEU A 345 -4.18 -0.16 -3.58
N ASP A 346 -3.76 0.92 -4.22
CA ASP A 346 -2.62 0.87 -5.15
C ASP A 346 -1.32 0.62 -4.36
N ARG A 347 -1.02 1.51 -3.40
CA ARG A 347 0.19 1.47 -2.54
C ARG A 347 0.34 0.16 -1.76
N ASP A 348 -0.73 -0.33 -1.14
CA ASP A 348 -0.68 -1.43 -0.16
C ASP A 348 -1.00 -2.81 -0.77
N VAL A 349 -1.41 -2.87 -2.04
CA VAL A 349 -1.87 -4.10 -2.69
C VAL A 349 -1.44 -4.19 -4.14
N LEU A 350 -1.83 -3.23 -5.00
CA LEU A 350 -1.73 -3.39 -6.45
C LEU A 350 -0.39 -2.97 -7.07
N ASP A 351 0.46 -2.26 -6.32
CA ASP A 351 1.82 -1.88 -6.69
C ASP A 351 2.90 -2.74 -6.00
N LYS A 352 2.49 -3.73 -5.20
CA LYS A 352 3.40 -4.65 -4.49
C LYS A 352 4.15 -5.56 -5.49
N PRO A 353 5.47 -5.76 -5.35
CA PRO A 353 6.25 -6.54 -6.30
C PRO A 353 5.78 -8.01 -6.35
N GLY A 354 5.59 -8.51 -7.56
CA GLY A 354 5.14 -9.88 -7.82
C GLY A 354 3.70 -10.19 -7.42
N VAL A 355 2.86 -9.22 -7.02
CA VAL A 355 1.46 -9.49 -6.65
C VAL A 355 0.67 -10.12 -7.80
N ARG A 356 -0.06 -11.20 -7.49
CA ARG A 356 -0.88 -11.95 -8.46
C ARG A 356 -2.26 -12.36 -7.92
N TRP A 357 -2.41 -12.31 -6.61
CA TRP A 357 -3.65 -12.65 -5.90
C TRP A 357 -3.88 -11.69 -4.73
N VAL A 358 -5.16 -11.40 -4.47
CA VAL A 358 -5.64 -10.72 -3.27
C VAL A 358 -6.62 -11.65 -2.57
N ILE A 359 -6.52 -11.80 -1.25
CA ILE A 359 -7.59 -12.38 -0.42
C ILE A 359 -8.24 -11.22 0.34
N LEU A 360 -9.54 -11.03 0.19
CA LEU A 360 -10.25 -9.83 0.66
C LEU A 360 -11.29 -10.17 1.74
N ASP A 361 -11.00 -9.85 3.01
CA ASP A 361 -11.99 -9.81 4.11
C ASP A 361 -12.12 -8.38 4.65
N ILE A 362 -13.00 -7.58 4.05
CA ILE A 362 -13.23 -6.19 4.47
C ILE A 362 -14.69 -5.78 4.36
N GLY A 363 -15.18 -5.03 5.33
CA GLY A 363 -16.54 -4.49 5.36
C GLY A 363 -17.24 -4.64 6.71
N ILE A 364 -16.73 -5.49 7.60
CA ILE A 364 -17.29 -5.68 8.95
C ILE A 364 -17.22 -4.38 9.77
N ASN A 365 -16.14 -3.61 9.65
CA ASN A 365 -16.00 -2.29 10.27
C ASN A 365 -16.82 -1.19 9.59
N ASP A 366 -17.14 -1.28 8.29
CA ASP A 366 -18.10 -0.37 7.64
C ASP A 366 -19.52 -0.59 8.19
N ILE A 367 -19.84 -1.83 8.57
CA ILE A 367 -21.07 -2.17 9.31
C ILE A 367 -20.98 -1.64 10.75
N GLY A 368 -19.94 -2.00 11.51
CA GLY A 368 -19.77 -1.60 12.92
C GLY A 368 -19.66 -0.09 13.14
N ALA A 369 -19.02 0.64 12.23
CA ALA A 369 -18.97 2.11 12.26
C ALA A 369 -20.36 2.76 12.18
N SER A 370 -21.35 2.06 11.60
CA SER A 370 -22.74 2.54 11.54
C SER A 370 -23.40 2.60 12.93
N THR A 371 -22.91 1.86 13.93
CA THR A 371 -23.42 1.90 15.31
C THR A 371 -22.43 2.58 16.27
N VAL A 372 -21.13 2.29 16.13
CA VAL A 372 -20.06 2.82 17.01
C VAL A 372 -19.94 4.34 16.93
N LEU A 373 -20.04 4.93 15.73
CA LEU A 373 -19.87 6.38 15.55
C LEU A 373 -21.18 7.18 15.70
N GLY A 374 -22.34 6.51 15.72
CA GLY A 374 -23.67 7.11 15.90
C GLY A 374 -24.15 8.12 14.84
N LYS A 375 -23.28 8.55 13.92
CA LYS A 375 -23.50 9.65 12.97
C LYS A 375 -23.95 9.20 11.58
N ALA A 376 -24.58 10.12 10.84
CA ALA A 376 -25.23 9.83 9.55
C ALA A 376 -24.21 9.59 8.42
N ASP A 377 -23.11 10.35 8.40
CA ASP A 377 -22.00 10.21 7.45
C ASP A 377 -21.22 8.91 7.62
N ALA A 378 -21.27 8.26 8.80
CA ALA A 378 -20.68 6.95 9.05
C ALA A 378 -21.50 5.76 8.50
N GLN A 379 -22.77 5.96 8.12
CA GLN A 379 -23.64 4.87 7.70
C GLN A 379 -23.18 4.23 6.39
N ALA A 380 -22.94 2.92 6.39
CA ALA A 380 -22.74 2.13 5.17
C ALA A 380 -23.95 1.22 4.92
N SER A 381 -24.52 1.26 3.72
CA SER A 381 -25.47 0.23 3.25
C SER A 381 -24.70 -0.99 2.72
N ALA A 382 -25.34 -2.17 2.77
CA ALA A 382 -24.79 -3.37 2.16
C ALA A 382 -24.45 -3.17 0.67
N ARG A 383 -25.26 -2.38 -0.05
CA ARG A 383 -25.00 -2.03 -1.45
C ARG A 383 -23.73 -1.21 -1.62
N GLN A 384 -23.46 -0.20 -0.79
CA GLN A 384 -22.23 0.60 -0.91
C GLN A 384 -20.98 -0.25 -0.66
N ILE A 385 -21.03 -1.18 0.30
CA ILE A 385 -19.92 -2.12 0.58
C ILE A 385 -19.71 -3.06 -0.63
N ILE A 386 -20.79 -3.64 -1.16
CA ILE A 386 -20.76 -4.49 -2.37
C ILE A 386 -20.24 -3.72 -3.61
N ASP A 387 -20.69 -2.47 -3.82
CA ASP A 387 -20.29 -1.67 -4.97
C ASP A 387 -18.80 -1.21 -4.84
N GLY A 388 -18.30 -0.98 -3.61
CA GLY A 388 -16.87 -0.79 -3.34
C GLY A 388 -16.02 -2.05 -3.53
N MET A 389 -16.53 -3.24 -3.18
CA MET A 389 -15.85 -4.51 -3.47
C MET A 389 -15.68 -4.70 -4.99
N LYS A 390 -16.68 -4.32 -5.80
CA LYS A 390 -16.59 -4.36 -7.27
C LYS A 390 -15.55 -3.37 -7.82
N GLU A 391 -15.39 -2.19 -7.22
CA GLU A 391 -14.34 -1.24 -7.62
C GLU A 391 -12.95 -1.85 -7.39
N LEU A 392 -12.72 -2.48 -6.24
CA LEU A 392 -11.47 -3.17 -5.93
C LEU A 392 -11.19 -4.30 -6.92
N ILE A 393 -12.18 -5.14 -7.21
CA ILE A 393 -12.08 -6.23 -8.19
C ILE A 393 -11.71 -5.67 -9.57
N ALA A 394 -12.40 -4.63 -10.04
CA ALA A 394 -12.12 -4.01 -11.34
C ALA A 394 -10.70 -3.41 -11.42
N ARG A 395 -10.21 -2.77 -10.33
CA ARG A 395 -8.85 -2.20 -10.26
C ARG A 395 -7.77 -3.29 -10.21
N ALA A 396 -8.03 -4.41 -9.53
CA ALA A 396 -7.13 -5.56 -9.51
C ALA A 396 -7.09 -6.28 -10.87
N HIS A 397 -8.25 -6.56 -11.47
CA HIS A 397 -8.36 -7.17 -12.80
C HIS A 397 -7.71 -6.33 -13.89
N ALA A 398 -7.78 -4.99 -13.81
CA ALA A 398 -7.06 -4.09 -14.73
C ALA A 398 -5.52 -4.22 -14.69
N LYS A 399 -4.97 -4.80 -13.62
CA LYS A 399 -3.55 -5.17 -13.47
C LYS A 399 -3.28 -6.68 -13.61
N ASN A 400 -4.28 -7.48 -13.98
CA ASN A 400 -4.24 -8.95 -14.06
C ASN A 400 -4.04 -9.66 -12.70
N ILE A 401 -4.48 -9.03 -11.60
CA ILE A 401 -4.42 -9.56 -10.24
C ILE A 401 -5.78 -10.19 -9.92
N ASN A 402 -5.79 -11.47 -9.52
CA ASN A 402 -7.01 -12.19 -9.16
C ASN A 402 -7.48 -11.79 -7.75
N VAL A 403 -8.78 -11.75 -7.50
CA VAL A 403 -9.35 -11.44 -6.17
C VAL A 403 -10.19 -12.60 -5.66
N ILE A 404 -9.79 -13.13 -4.51
CA ILE A 404 -10.48 -14.16 -3.74
C ILE A 404 -11.30 -13.45 -2.66
N GLY A 405 -12.62 -13.58 -2.69
CA GLY A 405 -13.51 -12.97 -1.71
C GLY A 405 -13.66 -13.82 -0.45
N ALA A 406 -13.37 -13.25 0.71
CA ALA A 406 -13.67 -13.87 2.00
C ALA A 406 -15.01 -13.35 2.55
N THR A 407 -15.82 -14.22 3.16
CA THR A 407 -17.09 -13.83 3.77
C THR A 407 -16.88 -13.26 5.18
N LEU A 408 -17.39 -12.05 5.43
CA LEU A 408 -17.29 -11.33 6.70
C LEU A 408 -17.66 -12.21 7.90
N THR A 409 -16.79 -12.30 8.90
CA THR A 409 -16.95 -13.16 10.09
C THR A 409 -18.18 -12.79 10.95
N PRO A 410 -18.69 -13.69 11.81
CA PRO A 410 -19.78 -13.37 12.73
C PRO A 410 -19.32 -12.45 13.86
N CYS A 411 -20.21 -11.62 14.39
CA CYS A 411 -19.88 -10.61 15.42
C CYS A 411 -20.99 -10.35 16.46
N ALA A 412 -21.91 -11.31 16.67
CA ALA A 412 -22.88 -11.21 17.75
C ALA A 412 -22.23 -11.45 19.11
N GLY A 413 -22.49 -10.54 20.05
CA GLY A 413 -21.96 -10.57 21.42
C GLY A 413 -20.89 -9.52 21.72
N VAL A 414 -20.30 -8.86 20.71
CA VAL A 414 -19.15 -7.96 20.88
C VAL A 414 -19.38 -6.87 21.93
N ASP A 415 -18.58 -6.90 22.98
CA ASP A 415 -18.47 -5.88 24.01
C ASP A 415 -17.00 -5.48 24.23
N PHE A 416 -16.66 -4.26 23.84
CA PHE A 416 -15.33 -3.68 24.07
C PHE A 416 -15.18 -3.08 25.49
N GLY A 417 -16.03 -3.47 26.45
CA GLY A 417 -16.03 -3.02 27.85
C GLY A 417 -16.37 -1.54 28.05
N SER A 418 -16.72 -0.81 26.99
CA SER A 418 -16.91 0.64 27.01
C SER A 418 -18.32 1.08 27.44
N GLY A 419 -19.30 0.18 27.35
CA GLY A 419 -20.71 0.40 27.70
C GLY A 419 -21.47 1.46 26.87
N LYS A 420 -20.82 2.11 25.88
CA LYS A 420 -21.37 3.29 25.19
C LYS A 420 -22.04 2.97 23.85
N HIS A 421 -21.43 2.11 23.04
CA HIS A 421 -21.94 1.72 21.72
C HIS A 421 -21.67 0.23 21.47
N SER A 422 -22.68 -0.53 21.06
CA SER A 422 -22.48 -1.91 20.61
C SER A 422 -22.01 -1.92 19.15
N TYR A 423 -20.98 -2.69 18.86
CA TYR A 423 -20.50 -2.94 17.50
C TYR A 423 -21.51 -3.76 16.68
N TYR A 424 -22.25 -4.65 17.35
CA TYR A 424 -23.31 -5.46 16.76
C TYR A 424 -24.64 -4.71 16.69
N SER A 425 -25.45 -5.04 15.69
CA SER A 425 -26.90 -4.78 15.70
C SER A 425 -27.62 -5.72 14.76
N VAL A 426 -28.92 -5.96 14.98
CA VAL A 426 -29.76 -6.78 14.08
C VAL A 426 -29.77 -6.22 12.65
N ALA A 427 -29.75 -4.89 12.51
CA ALA A 427 -29.62 -4.22 11.21
C ALA A 427 -28.23 -4.44 10.59
N GLY A 428 -27.16 -4.42 11.39
CA GLY A 428 -25.80 -4.74 10.95
C GLY A 428 -25.66 -6.20 10.50
N GLU A 429 -26.19 -7.16 11.26
CA GLU A 429 -26.21 -8.58 10.91
C GLU A 429 -27.03 -8.84 9.64
N THR A 430 -28.10 -8.07 9.42
CA THR A 430 -28.85 -8.09 8.15
C THR A 430 -27.97 -7.63 6.99
N LYS A 431 -27.23 -6.50 7.12
CA LYS A 431 -26.25 -6.07 6.10
C LYS A 431 -25.20 -7.15 5.84
N ARG A 432 -24.63 -7.74 6.91
CA ARG A 432 -23.59 -8.78 6.84
C ARG A 432 -24.08 -10.01 6.08
N LYS A 433 -25.28 -10.52 6.37
CA LYS A 433 -25.89 -11.63 5.63
C LYS A 433 -26.15 -11.29 4.17
N THR A 434 -26.56 -10.06 3.84
CA THR A 434 -26.70 -9.62 2.44
C THR A 434 -25.36 -9.62 1.70
N ILE A 435 -24.30 -9.10 2.30
CA ILE A 435 -22.94 -9.08 1.73
C ILE A 435 -22.41 -10.51 1.56
N ASN A 436 -22.50 -11.34 2.59
CA ASN A 436 -22.04 -12.73 2.54
C ASN A 436 -22.90 -13.64 1.65
N TYR A 437 -24.13 -13.24 1.30
CA TYR A 437 -24.91 -13.89 0.25
C TYR A 437 -24.40 -13.47 -1.14
N TRP A 438 -24.10 -12.19 -1.35
CA TRP A 438 -23.53 -11.69 -2.60
C TRP A 438 -22.15 -12.32 -2.89
N ILE A 439 -21.22 -12.30 -1.92
CA ILE A 439 -19.87 -12.88 -2.06
C ILE A 439 -19.93 -14.34 -2.54
N ARG A 440 -20.80 -15.16 -1.95
CA ARG A 440 -20.93 -16.59 -2.28
C ARG A 440 -21.60 -16.88 -3.63
N ASN A 441 -22.56 -16.06 -4.06
CA ASN A 441 -23.50 -16.43 -5.15
C ASN A 441 -23.44 -15.52 -6.39
N ALA A 442 -22.76 -14.36 -6.33
CA ALA A 442 -22.73 -13.42 -7.44
C ALA A 442 -21.62 -13.69 -8.47
N HIS A 443 -20.71 -14.64 -8.17
CA HIS A 443 -19.56 -14.99 -9.03
C HIS A 443 -18.71 -13.78 -9.48
N ALA A 444 -18.61 -12.77 -8.61
CA ALA A 444 -17.84 -11.55 -8.86
C ALA A 444 -16.34 -11.70 -8.55
N PHE A 445 -15.97 -12.72 -7.78
CA PHE A 445 -14.59 -13.03 -7.38
C PHE A 445 -14.07 -14.27 -8.12
N ASP A 446 -12.75 -14.33 -8.30
CA ASP A 446 -12.05 -15.46 -8.97
C ASP A 446 -11.97 -16.72 -8.08
N GLY A 447 -12.25 -16.55 -6.79
CA GLY A 447 -12.42 -17.60 -5.79
C GLY A 447 -13.16 -17.07 -4.57
N VAL A 448 -13.65 -17.96 -3.70
CA VAL A 448 -14.34 -17.58 -2.45
C VAL A 448 -13.88 -18.47 -1.29
N VAL A 449 -13.65 -17.87 -0.12
CA VAL A 449 -13.40 -18.59 1.14
C VAL A 449 -14.46 -18.21 2.18
N ASP A 450 -15.11 -19.22 2.77
CA ASP A 450 -16.30 -19.05 3.61
C ASP A 450 -15.96 -18.96 5.10
N PHE A 451 -15.20 -17.94 5.52
CA PHE A 451 -14.81 -17.74 6.92
C PHE A 451 -16.01 -17.61 7.88
N ASP A 452 -17.16 -17.11 7.42
CA ASP A 452 -18.41 -17.11 8.20
C ASP A 452 -18.84 -18.54 8.56
N LYS A 453 -18.85 -19.46 7.59
CA LYS A 453 -19.19 -20.87 7.82
C LYS A 453 -18.14 -21.60 8.65
N ILE A 454 -16.86 -21.23 8.55
CA ILE A 454 -15.76 -21.81 9.34
C ILE A 454 -15.86 -21.39 10.81
N LEU A 455 -16.05 -20.10 11.08
CA LEU A 455 -15.93 -19.56 12.43
C LEU A 455 -17.23 -19.59 13.25
N ARG A 456 -18.42 -19.61 12.64
CA ARG A 456 -19.69 -19.45 13.37
C ARG A 456 -20.06 -20.61 14.29
N ASP A 457 -20.66 -20.30 15.42
CA ASP A 457 -21.29 -21.26 16.32
C ASP A 457 -22.43 -21.99 15.57
N PRO A 458 -22.40 -23.33 15.42
CA PRO A 458 -23.42 -24.07 14.67
C PRO A 458 -24.82 -24.02 15.30
N LYS A 459 -24.93 -23.56 16.57
CA LYS A 459 -26.20 -23.34 17.28
C LYS A 459 -26.61 -21.86 17.29
N ARG A 460 -25.68 -20.93 17.03
CA ARG A 460 -25.89 -19.47 17.02
C ARG A 460 -25.12 -18.85 15.84
N LEU A 461 -25.68 -18.94 14.65
CA LEU A 461 -24.99 -18.67 13.36
C LEU A 461 -24.51 -17.21 13.16
N ASP A 462 -24.79 -16.30 14.10
CA ASP A 462 -24.32 -14.92 14.14
C ASP A 462 -23.19 -14.68 15.16
N HIS A 463 -22.90 -15.65 16.04
CA HIS A 463 -21.80 -15.63 17.01
C HIS A 463 -20.60 -16.44 16.49
N ILE A 464 -19.39 -16.12 16.96
CA ILE A 464 -18.21 -16.98 16.78
C ILE A 464 -18.39 -18.24 17.65
N ASN A 465 -17.91 -19.38 17.14
CA ASN A 465 -17.83 -20.65 17.87
C ASN A 465 -16.85 -20.48 19.06
N PRO A 466 -17.24 -20.76 20.31
CA PRO A 466 -16.36 -20.60 21.47
C PRO A 466 -15.01 -21.33 21.42
N THR A 467 -14.83 -22.34 20.56
CA THR A 467 -13.52 -22.95 20.30
C THR A 467 -12.55 -22.04 19.54
N PHE A 468 -13.09 -21.14 18.70
CA PHE A 468 -12.34 -20.24 17.83
C PHE A 468 -12.35 -18.78 18.29
N ASP A 469 -13.14 -18.44 19.31
CA ASP A 469 -13.30 -17.09 19.87
C ASP A 469 -12.11 -16.70 20.75
N SER A 470 -11.61 -15.46 20.65
CA SER A 470 -10.62 -14.89 21.57
C SER A 470 -11.21 -14.51 22.94
N GLY A 471 -12.54 -14.41 23.02
CA GLY A 471 -13.30 -13.97 24.20
C GLY A 471 -13.95 -12.60 24.05
N ASP A 472 -13.68 -11.87 22.95
CA ASP A 472 -14.32 -10.58 22.65
C ASP A 472 -15.47 -10.67 21.63
N HIS A 473 -15.74 -11.88 21.12
CA HIS A 473 -16.81 -12.19 20.16
C HIS A 473 -16.68 -11.51 18.77
N LEU A 474 -15.52 -10.93 18.44
CA LEU A 474 -15.17 -10.39 17.12
C LEU A 474 -13.94 -11.05 16.50
N HIS A 475 -12.91 -11.29 17.29
CA HIS A 475 -11.61 -11.73 16.80
C HIS A 475 -11.36 -13.23 17.08
N PRO A 476 -10.84 -13.98 16.09
CA PRO A 476 -10.39 -15.34 16.32
C PRO A 476 -9.25 -15.46 17.34
N ASN A 477 -9.18 -16.60 18.01
CA ASN A 477 -7.98 -17.08 18.70
C ASN A 477 -7.07 -17.88 17.73
N ASP A 478 -5.90 -18.35 18.20
CA ASP A 478 -4.97 -19.19 17.44
C ASP A 478 -5.63 -20.38 16.70
N ALA A 479 -6.60 -21.05 17.32
CA ALA A 479 -7.30 -22.18 16.71
C ALA A 479 -8.30 -21.72 15.63
N GLY A 480 -8.93 -20.56 15.82
CA GLY A 480 -9.75 -19.90 14.81
C GLY A 480 -8.93 -19.43 13.60
N TYR A 481 -7.78 -18.80 13.83
CA TYR A 481 -6.86 -18.40 12.75
C TYR A 481 -6.28 -19.60 12.01
N LYS A 482 -5.99 -20.72 12.69
CA LYS A 482 -5.64 -21.97 12.00
C LYS A 482 -6.81 -22.49 11.15
N ALA A 483 -8.04 -22.49 11.68
CA ALA A 483 -9.21 -22.94 10.92
C ALA A 483 -9.47 -22.07 9.67
N MET A 484 -9.25 -20.75 9.74
CA MET A 484 -9.26 -19.86 8.58
C MET A 484 -8.16 -20.23 7.58
N ALA A 485 -6.91 -20.34 8.04
CA ALA A 485 -5.77 -20.65 7.19
C ALA A 485 -5.90 -22.02 6.49
N ASP A 486 -6.41 -23.04 7.18
CA ASP A 486 -6.68 -24.38 6.65
C ASP A 486 -7.81 -24.35 5.58
N ALA A 487 -8.79 -23.45 5.72
CA ALA A 487 -9.94 -23.35 4.82
C ALA A 487 -9.64 -22.70 3.46
N VAL A 488 -8.47 -22.07 3.29
CA VAL A 488 -8.04 -21.51 2.00
C VAL A 488 -7.67 -22.67 1.05
N ASP A 489 -8.39 -22.80 -0.06
CA ASP A 489 -8.08 -23.79 -1.10
C ASP A 489 -6.87 -23.32 -1.92
N LEU A 490 -5.72 -23.98 -1.74
CA LEU A 490 -4.49 -23.57 -2.42
C LEU A 490 -4.54 -23.72 -3.95
N ARG A 491 -5.53 -24.45 -4.50
CA ARG A 491 -5.77 -24.58 -5.95
C ARG A 491 -6.31 -23.30 -6.60
N LEU A 492 -6.64 -22.29 -5.79
CA LEU A 492 -6.89 -20.91 -6.25
C LEU A 492 -5.59 -20.22 -6.73
N PHE A 493 -4.43 -20.70 -6.25
CA PHE A 493 -3.10 -20.15 -6.55
C PHE A 493 -2.32 -21.05 -7.52
N GLY A 494 -1.18 -20.54 -8.01
CA GLY A 494 -0.32 -21.23 -8.98
C GLY A 494 -0.54 -20.77 -10.43
N TYR A 495 0.40 -21.16 -11.30
CA TYR A 495 0.51 -20.60 -12.65
C TYR A 495 -0.50 -21.23 -13.62
N LYS A 496 -1.72 -20.68 -13.69
CA LYS A 496 -2.60 -20.89 -14.86
C LYS A 496 -2.02 -20.11 -16.04
N PRO A 497 -1.59 -20.75 -17.16
CA PRO A 497 -1.19 -20.02 -18.35
C PRO A 497 -2.40 -19.27 -18.90
N ILE A 498 -2.23 -17.97 -19.18
CA ILE A 498 -3.29 -17.14 -19.76
C ILE A 498 -3.48 -17.58 -21.21
N VAL A 499 -4.54 -18.36 -21.46
CA VAL A 499 -5.04 -18.61 -22.81
C VAL A 499 -5.61 -17.29 -23.32
N ARG A 500 -4.94 -16.70 -24.31
CA ARG A 500 -5.34 -15.45 -24.98
C ARG A 500 -6.34 -15.71 -26.10
#